data_AF-A0A1I8PAE3-F1
#
_entry.id   AF-A0A1I8PAE3-F1
#
_cell.length_a   1.000
_cell.length_b   1.000
_cell.length_c   1.000
_cell.angle_alpha   90.00
_cell.angle_beta   90.00
_cell.angle_gamma   90.00
#
_symmetry.space_group_name_H-M   'P 1'
#
loop_
_entity.id
_entity.type
_entity.pdbx_description
1 polymer ?
#
loop_
_entity_poly.entity_id
_entity_poly.type
_entity_poly.pdbx_seq_one_letter_code
_entity_poly.pdbx_strand_id
1 'polypeptide(L)'
;MLNAFKRKFRTILQRFLLLAILGAIFMLVVSYMNLEFCYKIMSQNSLTYMCKKYKNHEYSGSLCEELCANEQSFKSFKCPQADMGTIMFTAEKNGDVYAVKLARHIKDDLSWINSQGIQVYPKIENFHHIVKMHITLTYNVTLDDNM
;
A
#
# COMPACT_ATOMS: atom_id res chain seq x y z
N MET A 1 51.88 -16.50 -37.68
CA MET A 1 51.55 -16.49 -36.23
C MET A 1 50.45 -15.51 -35.83
N LEU A 2 50.34 -14.32 -36.47
CA LEU A 2 49.33 -13.29 -36.15
C LEU A 2 47.85 -13.76 -36.20
N ASN A 3 47.51 -14.61 -37.18
CA ASN A 3 46.13 -15.06 -37.40
C ASN A 3 45.63 -16.05 -36.32
N ALA A 4 46.52 -16.86 -35.74
CA ALA A 4 46.17 -17.78 -34.66
C ALA A 4 45.90 -17.03 -33.34
N PHE A 5 46.66 -15.96 -33.09
CA PHE A 5 46.50 -15.11 -31.91
C PHE A 5 45.18 -14.30 -31.97
N LYS A 6 44.84 -13.74 -33.13
CA LYS A 6 43.54 -13.08 -33.37
C LYS A 6 42.36 -14.04 -33.17
N ARG A 7 42.46 -15.30 -33.63
CA ARG A 7 41.40 -16.31 -33.44
C ARG A 7 41.19 -16.66 -31.96
N LYS A 8 42.27 -16.88 -31.20
CA LYS A 8 42.21 -17.15 -29.75
C LYS A 8 41.65 -15.96 -28.97
N PHE A 9 42.08 -14.74 -29.29
CA PHE A 9 41.56 -13.53 -28.65
C PHE A 9 40.06 -13.34 -28.92
N ARG A 10 39.60 -13.61 -30.14
CA ARG A 10 38.18 -13.53 -30.52
C ARG A 10 37.32 -14.55 -29.78
N THR A 11 37.83 -15.76 -29.56
CA THR A 11 37.12 -16.80 -28.78
C THR A 11 37.06 -16.47 -27.30
N ILE A 12 38.13 -15.91 -26.73
CA ILE A 12 38.15 -15.45 -25.33
C ILE A 12 37.15 -14.30 -25.14
N LEU A 13 37.14 -13.31 -26.05
CA LEU A 13 36.20 -12.19 -26.01
C LEU A 13 34.75 -12.66 -26.13
N GLN A 14 34.45 -13.61 -27.03
CA GLN A 14 33.11 -14.19 -27.17
C GLN A 14 32.64 -14.91 -25.91
N ARG A 15 33.52 -15.65 -25.23
CA ARG A 15 33.18 -16.33 -23.96
C ARG A 15 32.92 -15.33 -22.83
N PHE A 16 33.72 -14.26 -22.75
CA PHE A 16 33.48 -13.18 -21.80
C PHE A 16 32.15 -12.46 -22.05
N LEU A 17 31.82 -12.18 -23.31
CA LEU A 17 30.54 -11.58 -23.70
C LEU A 17 29.36 -12.46 -23.31
N LEU A 18 29.46 -13.78 -23.54
CA LEU A 18 28.44 -14.75 -23.14
C LEU A 18 28.24 -14.78 -21.62
N LEU A 19 29.32 -14.79 -20.84
CA LEU A 19 29.25 -14.74 -19.38
C LEU A 19 28.67 -13.42 -18.87
N ALA A 20 29.02 -12.29 -19.49
CA ALA A 20 28.45 -10.99 -19.14
C ALA A 20 26.94 -10.93 -19.43
N ILE A 21 26.49 -11.48 -20.57
CA ILE A 21 25.07 -11.57 -20.92
C ILE A 21 24.32 -12.47 -19.93
N LEU A 22 24.87 -13.64 -19.60
CA LEU A 22 24.27 -14.54 -18.61
C LEU A 22 24.19 -13.88 -17.23
N GLY A 23 25.23 -13.15 -16.81
CA GLY A 23 25.22 -12.38 -15.56
C GLY A 23 24.15 -11.28 -15.55
N ALA A 24 24.00 -10.56 -16.67
CA ALA A 24 22.96 -9.53 -16.81
C ALA A 24 21.55 -10.13 -16.75
N ILE A 25 21.30 -11.26 -17.44
CA ILE A 25 20.02 -11.97 -17.39
C ILE A 25 19.74 -12.44 -15.96
N PHE A 26 20.73 -13.01 -15.26
CA PHE A 26 20.57 -13.45 -13.88
C PHE A 26 20.20 -12.29 -12.95
N MET A 27 20.89 -11.15 -13.06
CA MET A 27 20.58 -9.95 -12.27
C MET A 27 19.18 -9.41 -12.56
N LEU A 28 18.73 -9.43 -13.81
CA LEU A 28 17.38 -9.03 -14.19
C LEU A 28 16.33 -9.98 -13.59
N VAL A 29 16.55 -11.29 -13.65
CA VAL A 29 15.65 -12.29 -13.07
C VAL A 29 15.58 -12.13 -11.55
N VAL A 30 16.71 -12.01 -10.86
CA VAL A 30 16.73 -11.81 -9.39
C VAL A 30 16.02 -10.52 -9.00
N SER A 31 16.23 -9.43 -9.76
CA SER A 31 15.53 -8.16 -9.52
C SER A 31 14.03 -8.30 -9.74
N TYR A 32 13.61 -8.98 -10.80
CA TYR A 32 12.20 -9.26 -11.11
C TYR A 32 11.53 -10.08 -10.00
N MET A 33 12.19 -11.15 -9.54
CA MET A 33 11.68 -12.00 -8.47
C MET A 33 11.58 -11.25 -7.14
N ASN A 34 12.58 -10.44 -6.77
CA ASN A 34 12.51 -9.62 -5.55
C ASN A 34 11.39 -8.58 -5.60
N LEU A 35 11.12 -8.01 -6.78
CA LEU A 35 10.01 -7.10 -7.02
C LEU A 35 8.66 -7.82 -6.83
N GLU A 36 8.43 -8.96 -7.50
CA GLU A 36 7.21 -9.77 -7.32
C GLU A 36 7.00 -10.29 -5.91
N PHE A 37 8.08 -10.67 -5.23
CA PHE A 37 8.01 -11.18 -3.88
C PHE A 37 7.65 -10.06 -2.87
N CYS A 38 8.22 -8.87 -3.06
CA CYS A 38 7.79 -7.67 -2.33
C CYS A 38 6.30 -7.39 -2.58
N TYR A 39 5.85 -7.50 -3.84
CA TYR A 39 4.47 -7.24 -4.25
C TYR A 39 3.44 -8.11 -3.53
N LYS A 40 3.69 -9.41 -3.39
CA LYS A 40 2.69 -10.34 -2.82
C LYS A 40 2.68 -10.35 -1.29
N ILE A 41 3.86 -10.31 -0.66
CA ILE A 41 3.96 -10.40 0.81
C ILE A 41 3.65 -9.06 1.47
N MET A 42 4.18 -7.96 0.93
CA MET A 42 4.00 -6.64 1.55
C MET A 42 2.54 -6.19 1.45
N SER A 43 1.88 -6.40 0.30
CA SER A 43 0.46 -6.06 0.15
C SER A 43 -0.43 -6.89 1.07
N GLN A 44 -0.22 -8.21 1.17
CA GLN A 44 -1.01 -9.06 2.06
C GLN A 44 -0.79 -8.75 3.54
N ASN A 45 0.45 -8.50 3.96
CA ASN A 45 0.74 -8.13 5.35
C ASN A 45 0.12 -6.78 5.71
N SER A 46 0.23 -5.78 4.82
CA SER A 46 -0.38 -4.47 5.04
C SER A 46 -1.91 -4.54 5.07
N LEU A 47 -2.53 -5.31 4.17
CA LEU A 47 -3.98 -5.54 4.17
C LEU A 47 -4.42 -6.23 5.46
N THR A 48 -3.72 -7.28 5.88
CA THR A 48 -4.01 -8.01 7.13
C THR A 48 -3.92 -7.08 8.34
N TYR A 49 -2.89 -6.23 8.40
CA TYR A 49 -2.72 -5.25 9.45
C TYR A 49 -3.88 -4.23 9.47
N MET A 50 -4.23 -3.67 8.31
CA MET A 50 -5.35 -2.72 8.20
C MET A 50 -6.68 -3.36 8.60
N CYS A 51 -6.94 -4.60 8.19
CA CYS A 51 -8.17 -5.29 8.55
C CYS A 51 -8.25 -5.66 10.03
N LYS A 52 -7.10 -5.98 10.65
CA LYS A 52 -7.03 -6.14 12.11
C LYS A 52 -7.36 -4.83 12.83
N LYS A 53 -6.82 -3.70 12.36
CA LYS A 53 -7.09 -2.37 12.92
C LYS A 53 -8.55 -1.94 12.72
N TYR A 54 -9.12 -2.22 11.55
CA TYR A 54 -10.54 -2.01 11.26
C TYR A 54 -11.44 -2.82 12.21
N LYS A 55 -11.13 -4.12 12.42
CA LYS A 55 -11.87 -4.97 13.36
C LYS A 55 -11.80 -4.46 14.80
N ASN A 56 -10.70 -3.82 15.17
CA ASN A 56 -10.53 -3.16 16.47
C ASN A 56 -11.17 -1.76 16.54
N HIS A 57 -11.85 -1.30 15.49
CA HIS A 57 -12.44 0.03 15.36
C HIS A 57 -11.41 1.18 15.36
N GLU A 58 -10.13 0.89 15.15
CA GLU A 58 -9.08 1.91 15.11
C GLU A 58 -9.01 2.59 13.74
N TYR A 59 -9.33 1.84 12.67
CA TYR A 59 -9.45 2.37 11.30
C TYR A 59 -10.91 2.41 10.88
N SER A 60 -11.27 3.43 10.10
CA SER A 60 -12.61 3.59 9.51
C SER A 60 -12.49 4.15 8.10
N GLY A 61 -13.45 3.82 7.25
CA GLY A 61 -13.47 4.26 5.85
C GLY A 61 -14.51 3.51 5.05
N SER A 62 -15.05 4.16 4.00
CA SER A 62 -16.11 3.60 3.15
C SER A 62 -15.72 2.31 2.42
N LEU A 63 -14.42 2.12 2.16
CA LEU A 63 -13.91 0.94 1.48
C LEU A 63 -13.36 -0.12 2.44
N CYS A 64 -13.20 0.19 3.73
CA CYS A 64 -12.58 -0.73 4.70
C CYS A 64 -13.41 -2.00 4.89
N GLU A 65 -14.74 -1.87 4.95
CA GLU A 65 -15.63 -3.02 5.08
C GLU A 65 -15.48 -3.95 3.87
N GLU A 66 -15.56 -3.41 2.65
CA GLU A 66 -15.43 -4.21 1.44
C GLU A 66 -14.03 -4.81 1.27
N LEU A 67 -12.97 -4.07 1.59
CA LEU A 67 -11.58 -4.53 1.55
C LEU A 67 -11.32 -5.68 2.52
N CYS A 68 -11.97 -5.69 3.68
CA CYS A 68 -11.70 -6.64 4.75
C CYS A 68 -12.72 -7.78 4.88
N ALA A 69 -13.95 -7.59 4.40
CA ALA A 69 -14.99 -8.60 4.42
C ALA A 69 -15.03 -9.43 3.14
N ASN A 70 -14.58 -8.88 2.01
CA ASN A 70 -14.83 -9.47 0.70
C ASN A 70 -13.58 -9.49 -0.18
N GLU A 71 -12.68 -10.45 0.09
CA GLU A 71 -11.39 -10.65 -0.59
C GLU A 71 -11.50 -10.71 -2.13
N GLN A 72 -12.68 -11.05 -2.67
CA GLN A 72 -12.90 -11.16 -4.12
C GLN A 72 -13.23 -9.82 -4.81
N SER A 73 -13.58 -8.78 -4.06
CA SER A 73 -14.02 -7.48 -4.60
C SER A 73 -12.86 -6.66 -5.15
N PHE A 74 -11.66 -6.88 -4.61
CA PHE A 74 -10.43 -6.22 -5.01
C PHE A 74 -9.46 -7.24 -5.58
N LYS A 75 -8.91 -6.92 -6.75
CA LYS A 75 -7.96 -7.78 -7.48
C LYS A 75 -6.70 -6.99 -7.81
N SER A 76 -5.68 -7.66 -8.35
CA SER A 76 -4.48 -7.00 -8.88
C SER A 76 -3.76 -6.10 -7.88
N PHE A 77 -3.52 -6.58 -6.64
CA PHE A 77 -2.76 -5.81 -5.64
C PHE A 77 -1.32 -5.55 -6.12
N LYS A 78 -0.95 -4.29 -6.28
CA LYS A 78 0.39 -3.87 -6.75
C LYS A 78 0.99 -2.82 -5.82
N CYS A 79 2.28 -2.94 -5.51
CA CYS A 79 2.98 -1.87 -4.78
C CYS A 79 3.43 -0.76 -5.75
N PRO A 80 3.24 0.51 -5.41
CA PRO A 80 3.68 1.64 -6.23
C PRO A 80 5.21 1.70 -6.24
N GLN A 81 5.85 1.68 -7.41
CA GLN A 81 7.32 1.80 -7.51
C GLN A 81 7.82 3.22 -7.24
N ALA A 82 7.03 4.24 -7.57
CA ALA A 82 7.46 5.64 -7.54
C ALA A 82 7.13 6.39 -6.25
N ASP A 83 6.18 5.87 -5.43
CA ASP A 83 5.56 6.66 -4.36
C ASP A 83 5.28 5.83 -3.09
N MET A 84 6.24 4.93 -2.76
CA MET A 84 6.19 4.08 -1.56
C MET A 84 6.14 4.86 -0.24
N GLY A 85 6.40 6.17 -0.27
CA GLY A 85 6.33 7.03 0.91
C GLY A 85 4.90 7.31 1.37
N THR A 86 3.91 7.24 0.49
CA THR A 86 2.52 7.64 0.78
C THR A 86 1.49 6.57 0.40
N ILE A 87 1.74 5.83 -0.67
CA ILE A 87 0.85 4.78 -1.16
C ILE A 87 1.40 3.42 -0.69
N MET A 88 0.58 2.66 0.04
CA MET A 88 0.92 1.31 0.51
C MET A 88 0.79 0.29 -0.61
N PHE A 89 -0.34 0.31 -1.30
CA PHE A 89 -0.60 -0.52 -2.47
C PHE A 89 -1.71 0.09 -3.32
N THR A 90 -1.83 -0.43 -4.53
CA THR A 90 -2.96 -0.19 -5.42
C THR A 90 -3.74 -1.48 -5.59
N ALA A 91 -5.05 -1.38 -5.74
CA ALA A 91 -5.93 -2.51 -5.98
C ALA A 91 -6.96 -2.14 -7.04
N GLU A 92 -7.38 -3.10 -7.84
CA GLU A 92 -8.34 -2.91 -8.92
C GLU A 92 -9.72 -3.41 -8.48
N LYS A 93 -10.75 -2.60 -8.75
CA LYS A 93 -12.16 -2.94 -8.54
C LYS A 93 -12.97 -2.42 -9.71
N ASN A 94 -13.75 -3.28 -10.36
CA ASN A 94 -14.61 -2.93 -11.51
C ASN A 94 -13.89 -2.21 -12.68
N GLY A 95 -12.59 -2.46 -12.87
CA GLY A 95 -11.77 -1.80 -13.89
C GLY A 95 -11.14 -0.47 -13.44
N ASP A 96 -11.50 0.04 -12.26
CA ASP A 96 -10.90 1.21 -11.65
C ASP A 96 -9.75 0.82 -10.73
N VAL A 97 -8.67 1.62 -10.74
CA VAL A 97 -7.49 1.41 -9.89
C VAL A 97 -7.55 2.34 -8.69
N TYR A 98 -7.68 1.74 -7.51
CA TYR A 98 -7.68 2.42 -6.22
C TYR A 98 -6.29 2.43 -5.62
N ALA A 99 -5.77 3.61 -5.28
CA ALA A 99 -4.53 3.76 -4.53
C ALA A 99 -4.83 3.85 -3.03
N VAL A 100 -4.42 2.84 -2.28
CA VAL A 100 -4.54 2.81 -0.82
C VAL A 100 -3.34 3.51 -0.21
N LYS A 101 -3.61 4.66 0.40
CA LYS A 101 -2.61 5.48 1.11
C LYS A 101 -2.70 5.20 2.59
N LEU A 102 -1.54 5.07 3.25
CA LEU A 102 -1.53 5.15 4.69
C LEU A 102 -1.67 6.63 5.05
N ALA A 103 -2.67 6.99 5.86
CA ALA A 103 -2.70 8.31 6.46
C ALA A 103 -1.41 8.44 7.29
N ARG A 104 -0.45 9.26 6.83
CA ARG A 104 0.68 9.67 7.66
C ARG A 104 0.08 10.47 8.79
N HIS A 105 0.08 9.90 10.00
CA HIS A 105 -0.35 10.49 11.26
C HIS A 105 -0.77 11.96 11.11
N ILE A 106 -2.06 12.20 10.92
CA ILE A 106 -2.61 13.47 11.38
C ILE A 106 -2.36 13.39 12.89
N LYS A 107 -1.54 14.30 13.43
CA LYS A 107 -1.05 14.28 14.82
C LYS A 107 -2.18 14.25 15.86
N ASP A 108 -3.41 14.43 15.44
CA ASP A 108 -4.60 14.31 16.23
C ASP A 108 -5.23 12.95 15.94
N ASP A 109 -4.77 11.92 16.64
CA ASP A 109 -5.55 10.68 16.75
C ASP A 109 -6.93 11.09 17.25
N LEU A 110 -7.95 10.94 16.40
CA LEU A 110 -9.35 11.10 16.80
C LEU A 110 -9.67 9.93 17.74
N SER A 111 -9.25 10.04 19.00
CA SER A 111 -9.52 9.06 20.05
C SER A 111 -9.56 9.80 21.38
N TRP A 112 -10.34 9.29 22.33
CA TRP A 112 -10.40 9.84 23.67
C TRP A 112 -10.34 8.72 24.70
N ILE A 113 -9.92 9.07 25.91
CA ILE A 113 -9.95 8.13 27.04
C ILE A 113 -11.31 8.25 27.70
N ASN A 114 -12.04 7.13 27.81
CA ASN A 114 -13.32 7.12 28.52
C ASN A 114 -13.11 7.16 30.05
N SER A 115 -14.20 7.25 30.81
CA SER A 115 -14.16 7.26 32.28
C SER A 115 -13.54 6.00 32.91
N GLN A 116 -13.34 4.93 32.14
CA GLN A 116 -12.72 3.67 32.57
C GLN A 116 -11.23 3.59 32.20
N GLY A 117 -10.65 4.66 31.64
CA GLY A 117 -9.25 4.67 31.21
C GLY A 117 -8.98 3.96 29.88
N ILE A 118 -10.03 3.58 29.14
CA ILE A 118 -9.91 2.86 27.86
C ILE A 118 -9.86 3.88 26.73
N GLN A 119 -8.91 3.70 25.80
CA GLN A 119 -8.84 4.48 24.57
C GLN A 119 -9.98 4.06 23.63
N VAL A 120 -10.86 5.02 23.31
CA VAL A 120 -12.03 4.84 22.46
C VAL A 120 -11.81 5.60 21.17
N TYR A 121 -12.07 4.93 20.05
CA TYR A 121 -12.03 5.49 18.71
C TYR A 121 -13.47 5.77 18.22
N PRO A 122 -13.68 6.87 17.48
CA PRO A 122 -14.98 7.20 16.93
C PRO A 122 -15.35 6.20 15.85
N LYS A 123 -16.57 5.67 15.99
CA LYS A 123 -17.17 4.82 14.97
C LYS A 123 -17.69 5.67 13.81
N ILE A 124 -17.87 5.05 12.65
CA ILE A 124 -18.42 5.71 11.44
C ILE A 124 -19.79 6.35 11.72
N GLU A 125 -20.63 5.68 12.51
CA GLU A 125 -21.94 6.16 12.97
C GLU A 125 -21.85 7.48 13.77
N ASN A 126 -20.72 7.71 14.44
CA ASN A 126 -20.48 8.93 15.22
C ASN A 126 -19.80 10.03 14.40
N PHE A 127 -19.33 9.73 13.19
CA PHE A 127 -18.56 10.67 12.38
C PHE A 127 -19.40 11.90 12.01
N HIS A 128 -20.66 11.69 11.64
CA HIS A 128 -21.58 12.79 11.34
C HIS A 128 -21.74 13.73 12.55
N HIS A 129 -21.92 13.15 13.74
CA HIS A 129 -22.06 13.94 14.97
C HIS A 129 -20.78 14.72 15.32
N ILE A 130 -19.61 14.11 15.14
CA ILE A 130 -18.31 14.74 15.41
C ILE A 130 -18.06 15.91 14.45
N VAL A 131 -18.32 15.71 13.15
CA VAL A 131 -18.18 16.77 12.14
C VAL A 131 -19.17 17.90 12.42
N LYS A 132 -20.44 17.58 12.71
CA LYS A 132 -21.47 18.56 13.09
C LYS A 132 -21.02 19.36 14.31
N MET A 133 -20.56 18.69 15.37
CA MET A 133 -20.08 19.35 16.59
C MET A 133 -18.86 20.23 16.32
N HIS A 134 -17.89 19.78 15.51
CA HIS A 134 -16.73 20.59 15.14
C HIS A 134 -17.15 21.87 14.39
N ILE A 135 -18.07 21.77 13.44
CA ILE A 135 -18.58 22.93 12.69
C ILE A 135 -19.31 23.89 13.63
N THR A 136 -20.18 23.37 14.49
CA THR A 136 -20.93 24.18 15.45
C THR A 136 -20.00 24.90 16.44
N LEU A 137 -19.01 24.22 17.01
CA LEU A 137 -18.09 24.84 17.97
C LEU A 137 -17.13 25.83 17.31
N THR A 138 -16.65 25.54 16.10
CA THR A 138 -15.65 26.38 15.41
C THR A 138 -16.27 27.63 14.80
N TYR A 139 -17.46 27.49 14.21
CA TYR A 139 -18.11 28.56 13.46
C TYR A 139 -19.31 29.17 14.19
N ASN A 140 -19.66 28.65 15.37
CA ASN A 140 -20.80 29.09 16.19
C ASN A 140 -22.13 29.09 15.40
N VAL A 141 -22.35 28.04 14.61
CA VAL A 141 -23.57 27.84 13.79
C VAL A 141 -24.38 26.64 14.25
N THR A 142 -25.71 26.74 14.15
CA THR A 142 -26.64 25.62 14.29
C THR A 142 -26.90 24.97 12.94
N LEU A 143 -26.60 23.68 12.82
CA LEU A 143 -26.90 22.87 11.65
C LEU A 143 -28.22 22.12 11.89
N ASP A 144 -29.23 22.36 11.06
CA ASP A 144 -30.51 21.63 11.10
C ASP A 144 -30.32 20.17 10.67
N ASP A 145 -30.99 19.24 11.36
CA ASP A 145 -30.92 17.78 11.14
C ASP A 145 -31.77 17.29 9.96
N ASN A 146 -31.99 18.13 8.94
CA ASN A 146 -32.76 17.73 7.76
C ASN A 146 -31.87 16.91 6.81
N MET A 147 -31.68 15.63 7.11
CA MET A 147 -31.26 14.58 6.17
C MET A 147 -32.25 13.44 6.16
#